data_AF-A0A8I0L132-F1
#
_entry.id   AF-A0A8I0L132-F1
#
_cell.length_a   1.000
_cell.length_b   1.000
_cell.length_c   1.000
_cell.angle_alpha   90.00
_cell.angle_beta   90.00
_cell.angle_gamma   90.00
#
_symmetry.space_group_name_H-M   'P 1'
#
loop_
_entity.id
_entity.type
_entity.pdbx_description
1 polymer ?
#
loop_
_entity_poly.entity_id
_entity_poly.type
_entity_poly.pdbx_seq_one_letter_code
_entity_poly.pdbx_strand_id
1 'polypeptide(L)'
;MLTAALTAALFSAPAFAADLTAADVQAKLRAAGYTQVHELDREDGVWEADVTRADGTVDDVIVDPSNGEIFDARGGRPVLDAGQILALAGKAGFRKIESFERDGATWTLDARNARDQRVEVRMSGYDGRVLSSRRDRWWD
;
A
#
# COMPACT_ATOMS: atom_id res chain seq x y z
N MET A 1 -41.14 37.62 31.23
CA MET A 1 -40.31 37.49 30.02
C MET A 1 -39.15 36.57 30.34
N LEU A 2 -39.07 35.39 29.71
CA LEU A 2 -37.92 34.49 29.82
C LEU A 2 -37.48 34.12 28.41
N THR A 3 -36.30 34.60 28.02
CA THR A 3 -35.61 34.25 26.78
C THR A 3 -34.69 33.06 27.07
N ALA A 4 -34.97 31.91 26.46
CA ALA A 4 -34.04 30.79 26.45
C ALA A 4 -33.14 30.90 25.20
N ALA A 5 -31.83 31.03 25.42
CA ALA A 5 -30.83 30.98 24.36
C ALA A 5 -30.39 29.51 24.17
N LEU A 6 -30.48 29.02 22.94
CA LEU A 6 -30.05 27.67 22.56
C LEU A 6 -28.64 27.75 21.96
N THR A 7 -27.65 27.21 22.68
CA THR A 7 -26.28 27.10 22.18
C THR A 7 -26.15 25.83 21.33
N ALA A 8 -25.97 25.97 20.03
CA ALA A 8 -25.67 24.84 19.15
C ALA A 8 -24.17 24.50 19.22
N ALA A 9 -23.84 23.30 19.69
CA ALA A 9 -22.49 22.76 19.59
C ALA A 9 -22.29 22.10 18.21
N LEU A 10 -21.29 22.57 17.46
CA LEU A 10 -20.85 21.92 16.22
C LEU A 10 -19.94 20.74 16.58
N PHE A 11 -20.39 19.52 16.30
CA PHE A 11 -19.53 18.33 16.36
C PHE A 11 -18.75 18.23 15.05
N SER A 12 -17.43 18.40 15.11
CA SER A 12 -16.55 18.10 13.97
C SER A 12 -16.26 16.60 13.98
N ALA A 13 -16.79 15.86 13.00
CA ALA A 13 -16.40 14.46 12.79
C ALA A 13 -14.99 14.39 12.19
N PRO A 14 -14.16 13.40 12.56
CA PRO A 14 -12.89 13.19 11.90
C PRO A 14 -13.13 12.81 10.43
N ALA A 15 -12.53 13.58 9.51
CA ALA A 15 -12.46 13.17 8.11
C ALA A 15 -11.42 12.05 8.01
N PHE A 16 -11.86 10.83 7.70
CA PHE A 16 -10.95 9.81 7.23
C PHE A 16 -10.47 10.23 5.83
N ALA A 17 -9.16 10.35 5.63
CA ALA A 17 -8.63 10.55 4.30
C ALA A 17 -9.04 9.35 3.44
N ALA A 18 -9.71 9.62 2.33
CA ALA A 18 -10.05 8.57 1.37
C ALA A 18 -8.78 8.09 0.66
N ASP A 19 -8.75 6.81 0.29
CA ASP A 19 -7.74 6.27 -0.63
C ASP A 19 -7.72 7.11 -1.93
N LEU A 20 -6.52 7.25 -2.49
CA LEU A 20 -6.30 7.93 -3.76
C LEU A 20 -7.07 7.23 -4.89
N THR A 21 -7.66 8.05 -5.76
CA THR A 21 -8.29 7.55 -6.99
C THR A 21 -7.24 7.22 -8.04
N ALA A 22 -7.62 6.46 -9.08
CA ALA A 22 -6.75 6.20 -10.23
C ALA A 22 -6.21 7.50 -10.85
N ALA A 23 -7.04 8.55 -10.93
CA ALA A 23 -6.62 9.84 -11.46
C ALA A 23 -5.55 10.52 -10.58
N ASP A 24 -5.69 10.45 -9.25
CA ASP A 24 -4.70 10.99 -8.32
C ASP A 24 -3.36 10.24 -8.42
N VAL A 25 -3.41 8.91 -8.53
CA VAL A 25 -2.23 8.07 -8.70
C VAL A 25 -1.54 8.36 -10.03
N GLN A 26 -2.29 8.43 -11.12
CA GLN A 26 -1.75 8.77 -12.44
C GLN A 26 -1.09 10.17 -12.44
N ALA A 27 -1.68 11.14 -11.75
CA ALA A 27 -1.10 12.47 -11.58
C ALA A 27 0.21 12.43 -10.77
N LYS A 28 0.24 11.66 -9.68
CA LYS A 28 1.45 11.44 -8.87
C LYS A 28 2.59 10.79 -9.67
N LEU A 29 2.28 9.76 -10.46
CA LEU A 29 3.26 9.09 -11.31
C LEU A 29 3.87 10.07 -12.34
N ARG A 30 3.03 10.87 -13.02
CA ARG A 30 3.53 11.91 -13.92
C ARG A 30 4.40 12.95 -13.20
N ALA A 31 3.99 13.38 -12.02
CA ALA A 31 4.76 14.33 -11.21
C ALA A 31 6.11 13.76 -10.74
N ALA A 32 6.20 12.42 -10.59
CA ALA A 32 7.44 11.71 -10.26
C ALA A 32 8.39 11.53 -11.47
N GLY A 33 7.97 11.92 -12.68
CA GLY A 33 8.80 11.88 -13.89
C GLY A 33 8.60 10.66 -14.79
N TYR A 34 7.60 9.82 -14.52
CA TYR A 34 7.16 8.80 -15.47
C TYR A 34 6.44 9.47 -16.66
N THR A 35 6.82 9.09 -17.87
CA THR A 35 6.37 9.74 -19.11
C THR A 35 5.05 9.17 -19.61
N GLN A 36 4.77 7.90 -19.32
CA GLN A 36 3.52 7.21 -19.67
C GLN A 36 3.11 6.26 -18.54
N VAL A 37 1.79 6.05 -18.41
CA VAL A 37 1.15 5.03 -17.55
C VAL A 37 0.26 4.22 -18.48
N HIS A 38 0.63 2.97 -18.74
CA HIS A 38 -0.05 2.10 -19.72
C HIS A 38 -1.24 1.40 -19.08
N GLU A 39 -1.00 0.83 -17.91
CA GLU A 39 -1.98 0.11 -17.09
C GLU A 39 -1.93 0.67 -15.67
N LEU A 40 -3.07 0.63 -14.98
CA LEU A 40 -3.21 1.13 -13.61
C LEU A 40 -4.37 0.40 -12.93
N ASP A 41 -4.03 -0.59 -12.13
CA ASP A 41 -4.99 -1.49 -11.51
C ASP A 41 -4.93 -1.46 -9.99
N ARG A 42 -6.06 -1.79 -9.37
CA ARG A 42 -6.24 -1.79 -7.92
C ARG A 42 -6.40 -3.22 -7.44
N GLU A 43 -5.29 -3.84 -7.07
CA GLU A 43 -5.26 -5.19 -6.54
C GLU A 43 -4.35 -5.30 -5.33
N ASP A 44 -4.60 -6.32 -4.52
CA ASP A 44 -3.85 -6.62 -3.28
C ASP A 44 -3.63 -5.42 -2.34
N GLY A 45 -4.49 -4.40 -2.49
CA GLY A 45 -4.52 -3.24 -1.63
C GLY A 45 -3.56 -2.15 -1.98
N VAL A 46 -2.89 -2.30 -3.10
CA VAL A 46 -1.99 -1.31 -3.68
C VAL A 46 -2.50 -0.92 -5.06
N TRP A 47 -1.97 0.16 -5.60
CA TRP A 47 -2.12 0.43 -7.03
C TRP A 47 -0.89 -0.14 -7.71
N GLU A 48 -1.09 -0.90 -8.78
CA GLU A 48 -0.02 -1.40 -9.64
C GLU A 48 -0.06 -0.64 -10.95
N ALA A 49 1.10 -0.22 -11.47
CA ALA A 49 1.18 0.62 -12.64
C ALA A 49 2.37 0.27 -13.53
N ASP A 50 2.06 -0.02 -14.79
CA ASP A 50 3.04 -0.18 -15.85
C ASP A 50 3.42 1.21 -16.37
N VAL A 51 4.67 1.62 -16.11
CA VAL A 51 5.12 2.99 -16.37
C VAL A 51 6.30 3.04 -17.33
N THR A 52 6.32 4.06 -18.19
CA THR A 52 7.51 4.39 -18.99
C THR A 52 8.34 5.45 -18.27
N ARG A 53 9.64 5.21 -18.16
CA ARG A 53 10.61 6.11 -17.55
C ARG A 53 11.11 7.16 -18.55
N ALA A 54 11.84 8.15 -18.06
CA ALA A 54 12.43 9.20 -18.89
C ALA A 54 13.47 8.65 -19.89
N ASP A 55 14.12 7.52 -19.58
CA ASP A 55 15.07 6.84 -20.48
C ASP A 55 14.38 5.92 -21.51
N GLY A 56 13.05 5.88 -21.52
CA GLY A 56 12.24 5.06 -22.43
C GLY A 56 12.05 3.61 -22.00
N THR A 57 12.60 3.18 -20.86
CA THR A 57 12.35 1.82 -20.34
C THR A 57 10.97 1.72 -19.69
N VAL A 58 10.38 0.53 -19.76
CA VAL A 58 9.12 0.18 -19.08
C VAL A 58 9.43 -0.63 -17.83
N ASP A 59 8.71 -0.37 -16.75
CA ASP A 59 8.86 -1.06 -15.47
C ASP A 59 7.54 -0.94 -14.69
N ASP A 60 7.33 -1.85 -13.75
CA ASP A 60 6.13 -1.88 -12.93
C ASP A 60 6.44 -1.21 -11.59
N VAL A 61 5.55 -0.33 -11.14
CA VAL A 61 5.68 0.36 -9.86
C VAL A 61 4.41 0.23 -9.05
N ILE A 62 4.59 0.18 -7.74
CA ILE A 62 3.49 0.04 -6.81
C ILE A 62 3.28 1.37 -6.09
N VAL A 63 2.03 1.75 -5.87
CA VAL A 63 1.68 2.99 -5.17
C VAL A 63 0.80 2.71 -3.96
N ASP A 64 1.20 3.23 -2.81
CA ASP A 64 0.39 3.20 -1.59
C ASP A 64 -0.88 4.04 -1.81
N PRO A 65 -2.08 3.46 -1.70
CA PRO A 65 -3.33 4.18 -1.91
C PRO A 65 -3.59 5.26 -0.87
N SER A 66 -3.03 5.16 0.34
CA SER A 66 -3.39 6.04 1.45
C SER A 66 -2.65 7.37 1.38
N ASN A 67 -1.45 7.38 0.78
CA ASN A 67 -0.54 8.52 0.80
C ASN A 67 0.16 8.76 -0.55
N GLY A 68 0.10 7.80 -1.47
CA GLY A 68 0.70 7.87 -2.80
C GLY A 68 2.21 7.72 -2.81
N GLU A 69 2.79 7.04 -1.80
CA GLU A 69 4.19 6.63 -1.82
C GLU A 69 4.42 5.64 -2.97
N ILE A 70 5.43 5.92 -3.79
CA ILE A 70 5.80 5.09 -4.93
C ILE A 70 6.93 4.13 -4.51
N PHE A 71 6.71 2.85 -4.76
CA PHE A 71 7.64 1.75 -4.57
C PHE A 71 8.22 1.35 -5.92
N ASP A 72 9.42 1.87 -6.16
CA ASP A 72 10.18 1.66 -7.38
C ASP A 72 11.51 0.96 -7.04
N ALA A 73 11.69 -0.26 -7.56
CA ALA A 73 12.91 -1.05 -7.35
C ALA A 73 14.16 -0.42 -7.97
N ARG A 74 14.02 0.41 -9.00
CA ARG A 74 15.11 1.14 -9.67
C ARG A 74 15.24 2.58 -9.18
N GLY A 75 14.38 3.02 -8.27
CA GLY A 75 14.39 4.37 -7.69
C GLY A 75 15.57 4.66 -6.73
N GLY A 76 16.51 3.72 -6.57
CA GLY A 76 17.73 3.89 -5.77
C GLY A 76 17.55 3.80 -4.25
N ARG A 77 16.31 3.69 -3.76
CA ARG A 77 16.02 3.43 -2.34
C ARG A 77 16.43 1.98 -1.99
N PRO A 78 17.21 1.75 -0.91
CA PRO A 78 17.55 0.40 -0.48
C PRO A 78 16.31 -0.43 -0.20
N VAL A 79 16.29 -1.66 -0.70
CA VAL A 79 15.21 -2.62 -0.46
C VAL A 79 15.70 -3.66 0.55
N LEU A 80 14.91 -3.88 1.58
CA LEU A 80 15.12 -4.89 2.61
C LEU A 80 15.19 -6.29 1.99
N ASP A 81 16.08 -7.11 2.51
CA ASP A 81 16.18 -8.52 2.12
C ASP A 81 15.08 -9.37 2.76
N ALA A 82 14.96 -10.60 2.27
CA ALA A 82 13.99 -11.59 2.76
C ALA A 82 14.05 -11.80 4.27
N GLY A 83 15.25 -11.92 4.85
CA GLY A 83 15.43 -12.17 6.28
C GLY A 83 14.94 -10.99 7.13
N GLN A 84 15.22 -9.77 6.68
CA GLN A 84 14.74 -8.56 7.33
C GLN A 84 13.21 -8.47 7.28
N ILE A 85 12.59 -8.77 6.14
CA ILE A 85 11.13 -8.77 5.97
C ILE A 85 10.47 -9.83 6.86
N LEU A 86 10.97 -11.07 6.87
CA LEU A 86 10.43 -12.13 7.72
C LEU A 86 10.53 -11.78 9.22
N ALA A 87 11.62 -11.15 9.64
CA ALA A 87 11.78 -10.68 11.02
C ALA A 87 10.77 -9.57 11.38
N LEU A 88 10.52 -8.62 10.47
CA LEU A 88 9.54 -7.54 10.67
C LEU A 88 8.10 -8.07 10.62
N ALA A 89 7.81 -9.04 9.75
CA ALA A 89 6.51 -9.72 9.71
C ALA A 89 6.21 -10.44 11.04
N GLY A 90 7.19 -11.15 11.60
CA GLY A 90 7.08 -11.76 12.92
C GLY A 90 6.81 -10.75 14.04
N LYS A 91 7.50 -9.60 14.02
CA LYS A 91 7.26 -8.49 14.96
C LYS A 91 5.87 -7.87 14.80
N ALA A 92 5.35 -7.82 13.58
CA ALA A 92 4.00 -7.36 13.28
C ALA A 92 2.90 -8.39 13.67
N GLY A 93 3.30 -9.58 14.14
CA GLY A 93 2.39 -10.61 14.65
C GLY A 93 1.92 -11.62 13.60
N PHE A 94 2.50 -11.60 12.40
CA PHE A 94 2.27 -12.63 11.40
C PHE A 94 3.09 -13.88 11.72
N ARG A 95 2.49 -15.04 11.49
CA ARG A 95 3.03 -16.37 11.84
C ARG A 95 2.73 -17.35 10.72
N LYS A 96 3.39 -18.52 10.73
CA LYS A 96 3.19 -19.58 9.73
C LYS A 96 3.18 -19.01 8.30
N ILE A 97 4.28 -18.35 7.93
CA ILE A 97 4.45 -17.78 6.59
C ILE A 97 4.63 -18.96 5.63
N GLU A 98 3.61 -19.20 4.79
CA GLU A 98 3.52 -20.34 3.86
C GLU A 98 4.24 -20.00 2.55
N SER A 99 4.11 -18.76 2.07
CA SER A 99 4.81 -18.21 0.92
C SER A 99 5.32 -16.80 1.25
N PHE A 100 6.41 -16.39 0.60
CA PHE A 100 6.80 -14.99 0.58
C PHE A 100 7.62 -14.72 -0.69
N GLU A 101 7.37 -13.60 -1.33
CA GLU A 101 8.05 -13.23 -2.56
C GLU A 101 8.22 -11.72 -2.65
N ARG A 102 9.26 -11.32 -3.37
CA ARG A 102 9.52 -9.91 -3.67
C ARG A 102 8.82 -9.56 -4.97
N ASP A 103 8.08 -8.47 -4.93
CA ASP A 103 7.42 -7.90 -6.09
C ASP A 103 7.72 -6.39 -6.14
N GLY A 104 8.51 -6.00 -7.16
CA GLY A 104 9.10 -4.68 -7.26
C GLY A 104 9.87 -4.28 -5.99
N ALA A 105 9.53 -3.12 -5.41
CA ALA A 105 10.07 -2.64 -4.14
C ALA A 105 9.16 -2.96 -2.94
N THR A 106 8.32 -3.99 -3.06
CA THR A 106 7.47 -4.51 -1.99
C THR A 106 7.62 -6.02 -1.85
N TRP A 107 6.93 -6.59 -0.87
CA TRP A 107 6.90 -8.02 -0.62
C TRP A 107 5.46 -8.47 -0.40
N THR A 108 5.12 -9.65 -0.92
CA THR A 108 3.86 -10.34 -0.67
C THR A 108 4.15 -11.56 0.20
N LEU A 109 3.29 -11.82 1.19
CA LEU A 109 3.42 -12.95 2.10
C LEU A 109 2.05 -13.60 2.35
N ASP A 110 1.98 -14.92 2.20
CA ASP A 110 0.87 -15.71 2.73
C ASP A 110 1.20 -16.12 4.16
N ALA A 111 0.42 -15.64 5.12
CA ALA A 111 0.69 -15.85 6.53
C ALA A 111 -0.60 -16.06 7.33
N ARG A 112 -0.42 -16.32 8.62
CA ARG A 112 -1.51 -16.28 9.62
C ARG A 112 -1.39 -15.07 10.50
N ASN A 113 -2.50 -14.36 10.67
CA ASN A 113 -2.59 -13.25 11.61
C ASN A 113 -2.75 -13.73 13.06
N ALA A 114 -2.86 -12.80 14.01
CA ALA A 114 -3.02 -13.12 15.43
C ALA A 114 -4.30 -13.92 15.78
N ARG A 115 -5.29 -13.96 14.88
CA ARG A 115 -6.53 -14.74 15.00
C ARG A 115 -6.44 -16.11 14.31
N ASP A 116 -5.24 -16.53 13.91
CA ASP A 116 -4.96 -17.76 13.14
C ASP A 116 -5.66 -17.83 11.77
N GLN A 117 -6.12 -16.69 11.26
CA GLN A 117 -6.72 -16.57 9.92
C GLN A 117 -5.63 -16.47 8.87
N ARG A 118 -5.79 -17.16 7.75
CA ARG A 118 -4.95 -16.97 6.56
C ARG A 118 -5.17 -15.59 5.99
N VAL A 119 -4.07 -14.90 5.75
CA VAL A 119 -4.04 -13.57 5.17
C VAL A 119 -2.90 -13.47 4.19
N GLU A 120 -3.18 -12.81 3.08
CA GLU A 120 -2.16 -12.26 2.20
C GLU A 120 -1.76 -10.88 2.74
N VAL A 121 -0.46 -10.62 2.81
CA VAL A 121 0.12 -9.42 3.41
C VAL A 121 1.05 -8.76 2.39
N ARG A 122 0.78 -7.49 2.08
CA ARG A 122 1.68 -6.63 1.34
C ARG A 122 2.53 -5.83 2.32
N MET A 123 3.85 -5.95 2.23
CA MET A 123 4.81 -5.21 3.04
C MET A 123 5.69 -4.31 2.18
N SER A 124 5.96 -3.11 2.68
CA SER A 124 6.94 -2.18 2.11
C SER A 124 8.32 -2.83 2.13
N GLY A 125 8.97 -2.87 0.97
CA GLY A 125 10.35 -3.30 0.87
C GLY A 125 11.34 -2.27 1.41
N TYR A 126 10.91 -1.05 1.76
CA TYR A 126 11.82 -0.01 2.23
C TYR A 126 11.96 0.03 3.76
N ASP A 127 10.89 -0.29 4.48
CA ASP A 127 10.82 -0.17 5.95
C ASP A 127 10.05 -1.31 6.64
N GLY A 128 9.51 -2.26 5.87
CA GLY A 128 8.73 -3.39 6.38
C GLY A 128 7.37 -2.98 6.97
N ARG A 129 6.88 -1.77 6.70
CA ARG A 129 5.50 -1.38 7.04
C ARG A 129 4.51 -2.30 6.32
N VAL A 130 3.45 -2.71 7.00
CA VAL A 130 2.31 -3.38 6.37
C VAL A 130 1.53 -2.36 5.55
N LEU A 131 1.51 -2.53 4.23
CA LEU A 131 0.71 -1.71 3.31
C LEU A 131 -0.71 -2.24 3.21
N SER A 132 -0.86 -3.57 3.27
CA SER A 132 -2.15 -4.25 3.20
C SER A 132 -2.09 -5.60 3.92
N SER A 133 -3.21 -6.00 4.52
CA SER A 133 -3.43 -7.38 4.98
C SER A 133 -4.89 -7.74 4.77
N ARG A 134 -5.15 -8.76 3.94
CA ARG A 134 -6.49 -9.24 3.63
C ARG A 134 -6.57 -10.73 3.86
N ARG A 135 -7.77 -11.21 4.17
CA ARG A 135 -8.03 -12.64 4.17
C ARG A 135 -7.81 -13.17 2.76
N ASP A 136 -7.02 -14.22 2.65
CA ASP A 136 -6.88 -14.98 1.42
C ASP A 136 -8.27 -15.56 1.07
N ARG A 137 -8.78 -15.22 -0.13
CA ARG A 137 -10.10 -15.63 -0.62
C ARG A 137 -10.01 -16.58 -1.82
N TRP A 138 -8.82 -17.01 -2.23
CA TRP A 138 -8.66 -17.87 -3.42
C TRP A 138 -9.26 -19.28 -3.25
N TRP A 139 -9.67 -19.64 -2.02
CA TRP A 139 -10.19 -20.97 -1.67
C TRP A 139 -11.54 -20.96 -0.94
N ASP A 140 -12.31 -19.87 -1.00
CA ASP A 140 -13.70 -19.79 -0.47
C ASP A 140 -14.75 -20.14 -1.53
#